data_AF-A0A0G1F1B9-F1
#
_entry.id   AF-A0A0G1F1B9-F1
#
_cell.length_a   1.000
_cell.length_b   1.000
_cell.length_c   1.000
_cell.angle_alpha   90.00
_cell.angle_beta   90.00
_cell.angle_gamma   90.00
#
_symmetry.space_group_name_H-M   'P 1'
#
loop_
_entity.id
_entity.type
_entity.pdbx_description
1 polymer ?
#
loop_
_entity_poly.entity_id
_entity_poly.type
_entity_poly.pdbx_seq_one_letter_code
_entity_poly.pdbx_strand_id
1 'polypeptide(L)'
;MQSRCQSRNRADAAIIASPTEAHLEQAMALRDAGIPFYIEKPIGTVDQITQFGRLNVDRCAVGYQYRYHPVYSEAAPVIRRNRHVRFIANDNLLARYGPDCLSVIAVHPIDTALWLLEPARDVDIDTDGVSVTGTILHERGISEYDCRIDIEPRRSTIASGRVRGKAALDTWSIWSLDPCNEMYLNALSA
;
A
#
# COMPACT_ATOMS: atom_id res chain seq x y z
N MET A 1 -19.91 21.00 -45.35
CA MET A 1 -18.92 21.30 -44.30
C MET A 1 -19.52 20.95 -42.95
N GLN A 2 -19.22 19.77 -42.41
CA GLN A 2 -19.65 19.38 -41.06
C GLN A 2 -18.77 20.12 -40.04
N SER A 3 -19.41 20.94 -39.21
CA SER A 3 -18.82 21.59 -38.05
C SER A 3 -18.25 20.51 -37.12
N ARG A 4 -16.92 20.45 -37.01
CA ARG A 4 -16.23 19.69 -35.97
C ARG A 4 -16.57 20.35 -34.63
N CYS A 5 -17.52 19.79 -33.91
CA CYS A 5 -17.67 20.03 -32.48
C CYS A 5 -16.40 19.50 -31.78
N GLN A 6 -15.39 20.35 -31.63
CA GLN A 6 -14.20 20.04 -30.84
C GLN A 6 -14.65 20.01 -29.37
N SER A 7 -14.62 18.83 -28.75
CA SER A 7 -15.02 18.60 -27.37
C SER A 7 -14.14 19.40 -26.42
N ARG A 8 -14.67 20.50 -25.89
CA ARG A 8 -13.96 21.46 -25.04
C ARG A 8 -13.70 21.00 -23.60
N ASN A 9 -14.03 19.77 -23.23
CA ASN A 9 -13.84 19.26 -21.86
C ASN A 9 -13.21 17.87 -21.87
N ARG A 10 -11.91 17.77 -22.14
CA ARG A 10 -11.12 16.59 -21.73
C ARG A 10 -10.45 16.93 -20.41
N ALA A 11 -10.76 16.19 -19.35
CA ALA A 11 -10.07 16.32 -18.08
C ALA A 11 -8.57 16.03 -18.26
N ASP A 12 -7.70 16.77 -17.56
CA ASP A 12 -6.25 16.55 -17.61
C ASP A 12 -5.82 15.26 -16.90
N ALA A 13 -6.59 14.85 -15.89
CA ALA A 13 -6.45 13.60 -15.17
C ALA A 13 -7.77 13.20 -14.48
N ALA A 14 -7.85 11.96 -14.01
CA ALA A 14 -8.97 11.45 -13.22
C ALA A 14 -8.50 10.80 -11.91
N ILE A 15 -9.39 10.80 -10.90
CA ILE A 15 -9.20 10.09 -9.64
C ILE A 15 -10.30 9.03 -9.54
N ILE A 16 -9.90 7.76 -9.44
CA ILE A 16 -10.78 6.62 -9.19
C ILE A 16 -10.72 6.31 -7.68
N ALA A 17 -11.80 6.66 -6.97
CA ALA A 17 -12.02 6.31 -5.57
C ALA A 17 -13.38 5.61 -5.36
N SER A 18 -13.85 4.94 -6.42
CA SER A 18 -15.04 4.10 -6.42
C SER A 18 -14.74 2.77 -5.69
N PRO A 19 -15.76 1.92 -5.43
CA PRO A 19 -15.52 0.55 -4.95
C PRO A 19 -14.59 -0.23 -5.87
N THR A 20 -13.75 -1.09 -5.27
CA THR A 20 -12.69 -1.87 -5.94
C THR A 20 -13.18 -2.61 -7.18
N GLU A 21 -14.40 -3.13 -7.18
CA GLU A 21 -14.96 -3.90 -8.29
C GLU A 21 -15.10 -3.08 -9.58
N ALA A 22 -15.30 -1.76 -9.45
CA ALA A 22 -15.48 -0.82 -10.56
C ALA A 22 -14.16 -0.28 -11.12
N HIS A 23 -13.04 -0.50 -10.43
CA HIS A 23 -11.74 0.09 -10.76
C HIS A 23 -11.26 -0.27 -12.17
N LEU A 24 -11.32 -1.55 -12.55
CA LEU A 24 -10.79 -2.01 -13.84
C LEU A 24 -11.54 -1.39 -15.02
N GLU A 25 -12.87 -1.39 -14.97
CA GLU A 25 -13.71 -0.82 -16.03
C GLU A 25 -13.41 0.67 -16.22
N GLN A 26 -13.32 1.41 -15.12
CA GLN A 26 -13.03 2.85 -15.14
C GLN A 26 -11.61 3.12 -15.65
N ALA A 27 -10.62 2.34 -15.22
CA ALA A 27 -9.24 2.45 -15.68
C ALA A 27 -9.11 2.14 -17.18
N MET A 28 -9.85 1.15 -17.70
CA MET A 28 -9.93 0.85 -19.13
C MET A 28 -10.52 2.01 -19.93
N ALA A 29 -11.65 2.57 -19.49
CA ALA A 29 -12.30 3.70 -20.15
C ALA A 29 -11.40 4.94 -20.20
N LEU A 30 -10.69 5.24 -19.11
CA LEU A 30 -9.75 6.37 -19.04
C LEU A 30 -8.51 6.14 -19.92
N ARG A 31 -7.98 4.91 -19.95
CA ARG A 31 -6.89 4.52 -20.85
C ARG A 31 -7.28 4.68 -22.31
N ASP A 32 -8.47 4.21 -22.71
CA ASP A 32 -8.97 4.35 -24.08
C ASP A 32 -9.24 5.82 -24.44
N ALA A 33 -9.60 6.64 -23.46
CA ALA A 33 -9.71 8.08 -23.62
C ALA A 33 -8.36 8.81 -23.67
N GLY A 34 -7.25 8.15 -23.31
CA GLY A 34 -5.93 8.78 -23.18
C GLY A 34 -5.84 9.78 -22.02
N ILE A 35 -6.59 9.53 -20.95
CA ILE A 35 -6.63 10.37 -19.74
C ILE A 35 -5.80 9.68 -18.64
N PRO A 36 -4.72 10.31 -18.14
CA PRO A 36 -3.98 9.82 -16.98
C PRO A 36 -4.88 9.70 -15.75
N PHE A 37 -4.60 8.73 -14.88
CA PHE A 37 -5.42 8.54 -13.68
C PHE A 37 -4.64 8.09 -12.45
N TYR A 38 -5.18 8.47 -11.29
CA TYR A 38 -4.84 7.93 -9.99
C TYR A 38 -5.97 7.00 -9.54
N ILE A 39 -5.63 5.82 -9.02
CA ILE A 39 -6.60 4.85 -8.52
C ILE A 39 -6.33 4.53 -7.06
N GLU A 40 -7.36 4.61 -6.22
CA GLU A 40 -7.24 4.20 -4.83
C GLU A 40 -6.92 2.71 -4.71
N LYS A 41 -6.28 2.35 -3.60
CA LYS A 41 -6.00 0.95 -3.29
C LYS A 41 -7.24 0.28 -2.67
N PRO A 42 -7.39 -1.05 -2.78
CA PRO A 42 -6.62 -1.95 -3.63
C PRO A 42 -6.92 -1.71 -5.13
N ILE A 43 -5.95 -1.99 -6.01
CA ILE A 43 -6.07 -1.68 -7.45
C ILE A 43 -7.24 -2.39 -8.14
N GLY A 44 -7.69 -3.53 -7.61
CA GLY A 44 -8.76 -4.35 -8.18
C GLY A 44 -8.98 -5.61 -7.36
N THR A 45 -9.96 -6.42 -7.76
CA THR A 45 -10.19 -7.75 -7.18
C THR A 45 -9.11 -8.75 -7.64
N VAL A 46 -8.98 -9.89 -6.96
CA VAL A 46 -7.98 -10.93 -7.29
C VAL A 46 -8.07 -11.35 -8.77
N ASP A 47 -9.29 -11.55 -9.27
CA ASP A 47 -9.53 -11.98 -10.65
C ASP A 47 -9.15 -10.89 -11.68
N GLN A 48 -9.15 -9.62 -11.28
CA GLN A 48 -8.82 -8.48 -12.14
C GLN A 48 -7.31 -8.21 -12.24
N ILE A 49 -6.48 -8.74 -11.33
CA ILE A 49 -5.04 -8.40 -11.23
C ILE A 49 -4.30 -8.64 -12.56
N THR A 50 -4.55 -9.78 -13.20
CA THR A 50 -3.88 -10.11 -14.47
C THR A 50 -4.27 -9.17 -15.61
N GLN A 51 -5.49 -8.61 -15.56
CA GLN A 51 -5.98 -7.64 -16.54
C GLN A 51 -5.33 -6.27 -16.29
N PHE A 52 -5.18 -5.86 -15.04
CA PHE A 52 -4.42 -4.65 -14.69
C PHE A 52 -2.97 -4.71 -15.16
N GLY A 53 -2.30 -5.86 -15.00
CA GLY A 53 -0.93 -6.06 -15.51
C GLY A 53 -0.79 -5.92 -17.03
N ARG A 54 -1.90 -5.99 -17.77
CA ARG A 54 -1.95 -5.84 -19.23
C ARG A 54 -2.47 -4.48 -19.69
N LEU A 55 -2.92 -3.62 -18.76
CA LEU A 55 -3.59 -2.36 -19.09
C LEU A 55 -2.69 -1.39 -19.86
N ASN A 56 -1.36 -1.57 -19.76
CA ASN A 56 -0.31 -0.79 -20.42
C ASN A 56 -0.64 0.71 -20.45
N VAL A 57 -0.50 1.34 -19.29
CA VAL A 57 -0.84 2.74 -19.07
C VAL A 57 0.40 3.56 -18.77
N ASP A 58 0.46 4.76 -19.33
CA ASP A 58 1.46 5.75 -19.01
C ASP A 58 0.91 6.77 -18.02
N ARG A 59 1.76 7.27 -17.11
CA ARG A 59 1.44 8.35 -16.17
C ARG A 59 0.26 8.06 -15.23
N CYS A 60 0.10 6.80 -14.84
CA CYS A 60 -0.91 6.38 -13.89
C CYS A 60 -0.28 5.93 -12.56
N ALA A 61 -1.02 6.05 -11.47
CA ALA A 61 -0.55 5.72 -10.13
C ALA A 61 -1.63 5.02 -9.30
N VAL A 62 -1.20 4.16 -8.37
CA VAL A 62 -2.06 3.53 -7.37
C VAL A 62 -1.82 4.18 -6.01
N GLY A 63 -2.86 4.30 -5.19
CA GLY A 63 -2.89 4.99 -3.90
C GLY A 63 -2.11 4.34 -2.76
N TYR A 64 -0.93 3.79 -3.03
CA TYR A 64 0.00 3.33 -2.00
C TYR A 64 0.81 4.50 -1.44
N GLN A 65 0.12 5.41 -0.75
CA GLN A 65 0.65 6.68 -0.27
C GLN A 65 1.78 6.57 0.77
N TYR A 66 1.94 5.43 1.45
CA TYR A 66 2.95 5.25 2.50
C TYR A 66 4.38 5.40 1.97
N ARG A 67 4.65 5.14 0.69
CA ARG A 67 5.95 5.41 0.06
C ARG A 67 6.40 6.88 0.20
N TYR A 68 5.45 7.80 0.37
CA TYR A 68 5.68 9.24 0.47
C TYR A 68 5.56 9.77 1.90
N HIS A 69 5.25 8.91 2.87
CA HIS A 69 5.10 9.33 4.25
C HIS A 69 6.48 9.71 4.85
N PRO A 70 6.62 10.83 5.59
CA PRO A 70 7.92 11.37 6.03
C PRO A 70 8.80 10.37 6.79
N VAL A 71 8.19 9.54 7.64
CA VAL A 71 8.88 8.45 8.37
C VAL A 71 9.63 7.51 7.42
N TYR A 72 9.09 7.19 6.25
CA TYR A 72 9.80 6.32 5.30
C TYR A 72 10.97 7.04 4.63
N SER A 73 10.94 8.37 4.49
CA SER A 73 12.10 9.13 4.03
C SER A 73 13.27 8.98 5.02
N GLU A 74 12.97 9.00 6.32
CA GLU A 74 13.96 8.79 7.39
C GLU A 74 14.41 7.32 7.51
N ALA A 75 13.47 6.38 7.49
CA ALA A 75 13.74 4.97 7.74
C ALA A 75 14.38 4.24 6.54
N ALA A 76 14.11 4.68 5.31
CA ALA A 76 14.53 3.97 4.10
C ALA A 76 16.05 3.72 3.99
N PRO A 77 16.95 4.68 4.29
CA PRO A 77 18.39 4.42 4.28
C PRO A 77 18.80 3.30 5.25
N VAL A 78 18.19 3.24 6.43
CA VAL A 78 18.48 2.21 7.44
C VAL A 78 17.94 0.86 6.99
N ILE A 79 16.69 0.81 6.52
CA ILE A 79 16.04 -0.40 6.02
C ILE A 79 16.82 -1.00 4.84
N ARG A 80 17.15 -0.18 3.82
CA ARG A 80 17.92 -0.64 2.64
C ARG A 80 19.31 -1.14 3.01
N ARG A 81 19.95 -0.52 4.00
CA ARG A 81 21.26 -0.96 4.52
C ARG A 81 21.17 -2.28 5.28
N ASN A 82 20.16 -2.43 6.12
CA ASN A 82 19.96 -3.61 6.95
C ASN A 82 19.39 -4.79 6.17
N ARG A 83 18.67 -4.52 5.07
CA ARG A 83 17.96 -5.51 4.25
C ARG A 83 16.93 -6.31 5.04
N HIS A 84 16.38 -5.68 6.08
CA HIS A 84 15.40 -6.27 6.97
C HIS A 84 14.49 -5.19 7.52
N VAL A 85 13.18 -5.44 7.44
CA VAL A 85 12.15 -4.59 8.02
C VAL A 85 11.07 -5.44 8.67
N ARG A 86 10.51 -4.96 9.78
CA ARG A 86 9.32 -5.52 10.41
C ARG A 86 8.26 -4.45 10.47
N PHE A 87 7.05 -4.78 10.04
CA PHE A 87 5.87 -3.94 10.12
C PHE A 87 4.94 -4.49 11.19
N ILE A 88 4.56 -3.63 12.14
CA ILE A 88 3.59 -3.95 13.18
C ILE A 88 2.47 -2.94 13.12
N ALA A 89 1.24 -3.39 12.88
CA ALA A 89 0.09 -2.51 12.79
C ALA A 89 -1.13 -3.11 13.48
N ASN A 90 -1.78 -2.36 14.36
CA ASN A 90 -3.08 -2.70 14.94
C ASN A 90 -4.04 -1.53 14.68
N ASP A 91 -5.25 -1.84 14.22
CA ASP A 91 -6.33 -0.85 14.05
C ASP A 91 -7.65 -1.39 14.61
N ASN A 92 -8.60 -0.52 14.92
CA ASN A 92 -9.95 -0.85 15.40
C ASN A 92 -11.06 -0.42 14.42
N LEU A 93 -10.68 -0.09 13.18
CA LEU A 93 -11.57 0.52 12.20
C LEU A 93 -12.17 -0.44 11.16
N LEU A 94 -12.10 -1.78 11.32
CA LEU A 94 -12.58 -2.71 10.28
C LEU A 94 -14.05 -2.47 9.95
N ALA A 95 -14.89 -2.24 10.96
CA ALA A 95 -16.31 -1.95 10.80
C ALA A 95 -16.59 -0.74 9.87
N ARG A 96 -15.58 0.05 9.50
CA ARG A 96 -15.70 1.28 8.73
C ARG A 96 -15.04 1.25 7.34
N TYR A 97 -14.07 0.36 7.04
CA TYR A 97 -13.22 0.54 5.83
C TYR A 97 -12.86 -0.70 5.00
N GLY A 98 -13.33 -1.92 5.29
CA GLY A 98 -13.15 -3.03 4.33
C GLY A 98 -13.38 -4.44 4.89
N PRO A 99 -13.21 -5.47 4.04
CA PRO A 99 -13.59 -6.84 4.37
C PRO A 99 -12.60 -7.58 5.28
N ASP A 100 -11.32 -7.20 5.26
CA ASP A 100 -10.26 -7.97 5.94
C ASP A 100 -8.98 -7.14 6.20
N CYS A 101 -8.11 -7.67 7.07
CA CYS A 101 -6.84 -7.06 7.48
C CYS A 101 -5.86 -6.86 6.30
N LEU A 102 -5.83 -7.82 5.37
CA LEU A 102 -4.90 -7.80 4.23
C LEU A 102 -5.20 -6.61 3.31
N SER A 103 -6.46 -6.46 2.94
CA SER A 103 -6.96 -5.44 2.01
C SER A 103 -6.94 -4.03 2.60
N VAL A 104 -7.17 -3.90 3.92
CA VAL A 104 -7.29 -2.58 4.57
C VAL A 104 -5.94 -2.07 5.05
N ILE A 105 -5.21 -2.89 5.81
CA ILE A 105 -4.00 -2.49 6.52
C ILE A 105 -2.76 -3.02 5.80
N ALA A 106 -2.64 -4.34 5.67
CA ALA A 106 -1.36 -4.97 5.34
C ALA A 106 -0.90 -4.70 3.90
N VAL A 107 -1.81 -4.35 2.99
CA VAL A 107 -1.47 -3.99 1.61
C VAL A 107 -0.49 -2.79 1.55
N HIS A 108 -0.61 -1.83 2.45
CA HIS A 108 0.29 -0.67 2.50
C HIS A 108 1.74 -1.02 2.89
N PRO A 109 2.01 -1.73 4.01
CA PRO A 109 3.36 -2.17 4.34
C PRO A 109 3.91 -3.19 3.34
N ILE A 110 3.09 -4.08 2.75
CA ILE A 110 3.54 -5.00 1.69
C ILE A 110 4.06 -4.21 0.49
N ASP A 111 3.27 -3.26 0.01
CA ASP A 111 3.67 -2.38 -1.08
C ASP A 111 4.95 -1.59 -0.76
N THR A 112 5.04 -1.07 0.47
CA THR A 112 6.19 -0.31 0.92
C THR A 112 7.44 -1.19 1.01
N ALA A 113 7.31 -2.45 1.41
CA ALA A 113 8.40 -3.42 1.42
C ALA A 113 8.91 -3.70 0.00
N LEU A 114 8.01 -3.89 -0.97
CA LEU A 114 8.37 -4.06 -2.38
C LEU A 114 9.15 -2.85 -2.93
N TRP A 115 8.74 -1.63 -2.54
CA TRP A 115 9.47 -0.41 -2.90
C TRP A 115 10.84 -0.28 -2.22
N LEU A 116 10.99 -0.77 -0.99
CA LEU A 116 12.23 -0.67 -0.21
C LEU A 116 13.24 -1.77 -0.55
N LEU A 117 12.76 -2.99 -0.77
CA LEU A 117 13.55 -4.22 -0.81
C LEU A 117 13.51 -4.96 -2.16
N GLU A 118 12.88 -4.37 -3.18
CA GLU A 118 12.70 -4.92 -4.53
C GLU A 118 11.62 -6.04 -4.58
N PRO A 119 11.31 -6.63 -5.76
CA PRO A 119 10.28 -7.65 -5.90
C PRO A 119 10.42 -8.83 -4.93
N ALA A 120 9.28 -9.41 -4.58
CA ALA A 120 9.20 -10.65 -3.82
C ALA A 120 9.78 -11.82 -4.63
N ARG A 121 10.48 -12.71 -3.93
CA ARG A 121 10.99 -13.99 -4.44
C ARG A 121 10.28 -15.18 -3.82
N ASP A 122 9.92 -15.07 -2.55
CA ASP A 122 9.17 -16.06 -1.82
C ASP A 122 8.25 -15.38 -0.80
N VAL A 123 7.06 -15.93 -0.61
CA VAL A 123 5.99 -15.33 0.19
C VAL A 123 5.45 -16.39 1.14
N ASP A 124 5.64 -16.17 2.43
CA ASP A 124 5.12 -16.99 3.52
C ASP A 124 4.25 -16.10 4.41
N ILE A 125 3.00 -15.88 4.00
CA ILE A 125 2.04 -15.01 4.68
C ILE A 125 0.80 -15.81 5.03
N ASP A 126 0.39 -15.73 6.28
CA ASP A 126 -0.84 -16.31 6.81
C ASP A 126 -1.86 -15.22 7.16
N THR A 127 -3.14 -15.52 6.93
CA THR A 127 -4.26 -14.60 7.21
C THR A 127 -5.52 -15.37 7.57
N ASP A 128 -6.21 -14.90 8.61
CA ASP A 128 -7.51 -15.39 9.06
C ASP A 128 -8.65 -14.38 8.80
N GLY A 129 -8.36 -13.33 8.02
CA GLY A 129 -9.27 -12.21 7.75
C GLY A 129 -9.14 -11.07 8.77
N VAL A 130 -8.73 -11.35 10.01
CA VAL A 130 -8.54 -10.34 11.07
C VAL A 130 -7.08 -10.08 11.43
N SER A 131 -6.17 -10.89 10.90
CA SER A 131 -4.74 -10.73 11.07
C SER A 131 -3.99 -11.11 9.81
N VAL A 132 -2.81 -10.54 9.65
CA VAL A 132 -1.81 -10.91 8.65
C VAL A 132 -0.49 -11.07 9.37
N THR A 133 0.07 -12.27 9.33
CA THR A 133 1.39 -12.56 9.90
C THR A 133 2.26 -13.28 8.89
N GLY A 134 3.58 -13.16 9.02
CA GLY A 134 4.53 -13.92 8.21
C GLY A 134 5.63 -13.07 7.62
N THR A 135 6.25 -13.58 6.55
CA THR A 135 7.44 -13.00 5.94
C THR A 135 7.38 -13.00 4.42
N ILE A 136 8.07 -12.03 3.81
CA ILE A 136 8.34 -12.04 2.37
C ILE A 136 9.85 -11.94 2.19
N LEU A 137 10.43 -12.91 1.46
CA LEU A 137 11.79 -12.82 0.97
C LEU A 137 11.77 -11.99 -0.32
N HIS A 138 12.54 -10.91 -0.35
CA HIS A 138 12.71 -10.03 -1.50
C HIS A 138 14.07 -10.23 -2.17
N GLU A 139 14.25 -9.66 -3.35
CA GLU A 139 15.58 -9.67 -3.99
C GLU A 139 16.67 -9.01 -3.16
N ARG A 140 16.32 -8.00 -2.34
CA ARG A 140 17.26 -7.26 -1.50
C ARG A 140 16.92 -7.26 -0.02
N GLY A 141 16.32 -8.32 0.50
CA GLY A 141 16.13 -8.46 1.94
C GLY A 141 14.94 -9.32 2.33
N ILE A 142 14.49 -9.14 3.57
CA ILE A 142 13.31 -9.79 4.10
C ILE A 142 12.41 -8.75 4.78
N SER A 143 11.11 -8.90 4.61
CA SER A 143 10.11 -8.16 5.38
C SER A 143 9.31 -9.11 6.26
N GLU A 144 8.95 -8.65 7.45
CA GLU A 144 8.12 -9.37 8.41
C GLU A 144 6.87 -8.55 8.71
N TYR A 145 5.75 -9.23 8.90
CA TYR A 145 4.44 -8.63 9.09
C TYR A 145 3.78 -9.17 10.35
N ASP A 146 3.27 -8.25 11.16
CA ASP A 146 2.31 -8.52 12.23
C ASP A 146 1.25 -7.42 12.20
N CYS A 147 0.23 -7.63 11.38
CA CYS A 147 -0.88 -6.69 11.22
C CYS A 147 -2.16 -7.31 11.80
N ARG A 148 -2.90 -6.56 12.61
CA ARG A 148 -4.18 -7.00 13.19
C ARG A 148 -5.22 -5.89 13.10
N ILE A 149 -6.47 -6.30 12.95
CA ILE A 149 -7.63 -5.41 13.02
C ILE A 149 -8.46 -5.74 14.26
N ASP A 150 -9.38 -4.84 14.61
CA ASP A 150 -10.24 -4.90 15.79
C ASP A 150 -9.48 -5.03 17.12
N ILE A 151 -8.28 -4.44 17.18
CA ILE A 151 -7.42 -4.42 18.37
C ILE A 151 -7.05 -2.99 18.75
N GLU A 152 -7.18 -2.70 20.04
CA GLU A 152 -6.73 -1.44 20.66
C GLU A 152 -5.48 -1.65 21.55
N PRO A 153 -4.66 -0.60 21.75
CA PRO A 153 -4.74 0.71 21.09
C PRO A 153 -4.26 0.63 19.63
N ARG A 154 -4.72 1.60 18.81
CA ARG A 154 -4.18 1.77 17.45
C ARG A 154 -2.68 1.99 17.51
N ARG A 155 -1.95 1.29 16.64
CA ARG A 155 -0.50 1.33 16.58
C ARG A 155 -0.06 1.08 15.16
N SER A 156 0.90 1.86 14.67
CA SER A 156 1.57 1.54 13.41
C SER A 156 3.06 1.83 13.53
N THR A 157 3.87 0.77 13.45
CA THR A 157 5.32 0.82 13.72
C THR A 157 6.10 0.10 12.64
N ILE A 158 7.24 0.68 12.29
CA ILE A 158 8.22 0.08 11.41
C ILE A 158 9.49 -0.12 12.23
N ALA A 159 10.11 -1.28 12.11
CA ALA A 159 11.37 -1.56 12.77
C ALA A 159 12.38 -2.14 11.77
N SER A 160 13.66 -1.82 11.93
CA SER A 160 14.73 -2.39 11.12
C SER A 160 15.97 -2.63 11.96
N GLY A 161 16.56 -3.82 11.84
CA GLY A 161 17.79 -4.21 12.52
C GLY A 161 18.67 -5.09 11.64
N ARG A 162 19.91 -5.33 12.06
CA ARG A 162 20.77 -6.32 11.41
C ARG A 162 20.52 -7.69 12.02
N VAL A 163 20.25 -8.70 11.21
CA VAL A 163 20.31 -10.10 11.66
C VAL A 163 21.77 -10.51 11.71
N ARG A 164 22.40 -10.50 12.89
CA ARG A 164 23.74 -11.06 13.12
C ARG A 164 23.68 -12.15 14.19
N GLY A 165 23.75 -13.42 13.78
CA GLY A 165 23.80 -14.56 14.69
C GLY A 165 22.56 -14.71 15.58
N LYS A 166 22.63 -15.60 16.58
CA LYS A 166 21.51 -15.96 17.49
C LYS A 166 21.13 -14.87 18.50
N ALA A 167 21.80 -13.72 18.53
CA ALA A 167 21.59 -12.71 19.56
C ALA A 167 21.62 -11.29 18.98
N ALA A 168 20.45 -10.64 19.01
CA ALA A 168 20.22 -9.28 19.53
C ALA A 168 19.07 -8.58 18.77
N LEU A 169 17.85 -8.76 19.28
CA LEU A 169 16.71 -7.87 19.01
C LEU A 169 16.97 -6.43 19.55
N ASP A 170 18.04 -6.24 20.32
CA ASP A 170 18.39 -5.01 21.05
C ASP A 170 19.01 -3.90 20.16
N THR A 171 19.12 -4.11 18.84
CA THR A 171 19.76 -3.14 17.91
C THR A 171 18.81 -2.59 16.84
N TRP A 172 17.51 -2.80 17.00
CA TRP A 172 16.53 -2.36 16.01
C TRP A 172 16.23 -0.88 16.15
N SER A 173 16.34 -0.15 15.04
CA SER A 173 15.78 1.20 14.91
C SER A 173 14.27 1.07 14.70
N ILE A 174 13.49 1.88 15.42
CA ILE A 174 12.03 1.81 15.45
C ILE A 174 11.46 3.19 15.14
N TRP A 175 10.48 3.25 14.25
CA TRP A 175 9.75 4.46 13.89
C TRP A 175 8.25 4.22 14.05
N SER A 176 7.55 5.19 14.64
CA SER A 176 6.09 5.20 14.73
C SER A 176 5.50 6.00 13.57
N LEU A 177 4.45 5.47 12.95
CA LEU A 177 3.60 6.16 11.99
C LEU A 177 2.43 6.89 12.67
N ASP A 178 2.28 6.74 13.99
CA ASP A 178 1.19 7.33 14.78
C ASP A 178 1.15 8.88 14.77
N PRO A 179 2.27 9.64 14.65
CA PRO A 179 2.22 11.10 14.55
C PRO A 179 1.41 11.62 13.35
N CYS A 180 1.15 10.79 12.33
CA CYS A 180 0.30 11.15 11.19
C CYS A 180 -1.13 10.58 11.29
N ASN A 181 -1.52 9.97 12.42
CA ASN A 181 -2.92 9.62 12.71
C ASN A 181 -3.84 10.84 12.75
N GLU A 182 -3.29 12.05 12.93
CA GLU A 182 -4.05 13.29 12.77
C GLU A 182 -4.70 13.39 11.38
N MET A 183 -4.10 12.84 10.32
CA MET A 183 -4.71 12.84 8.99
C MET A 183 -6.04 12.07 8.96
N TYR A 184 -6.11 10.91 9.63
CA TYR A 184 -7.34 10.13 9.74
C TYR A 184 -8.33 10.78 10.71
N LEU A 185 -7.87 11.32 11.83
CA LEU A 185 -8.74 12.04 12.78
C LEU A 185 -9.33 13.30 12.13
N ASN A 186 -8.55 14.04 11.34
CA ASN A 186 -8.99 15.24 10.63
C ASN A 186 -9.96 14.91 9.49
N ALA A 187 -9.68 13.87 8.70
CA ALA A 187 -10.60 13.39 7.65
C ALA A 187 -11.94 12.88 8.21
N LEU A 188 -11.94 12.38 9.45
CA LEU A 188 -13.15 11.96 10.17
C LEU A 188 -13.91 13.12 10.84
N SER A 189 -13.26 14.27 10.99
CA SER A 189 -13.84 15.48 11.59
C SER A 189 -14.41 16.48 10.57
N ALA A 190 -14.19 16.22 9.27
CA ALA A 190 -14.71 16.99 8.15
C ALA A 190 -16.00 16.36 7.60
#